data_AF-A0A661LA17-F1
#
_entry.id   AF-A0A661LA17-F1
#
_cell.length_a   1.000
_cell.length_b   1.000
_cell.length_c   1.000
_cell.angle_alpha   90.00
_cell.angle_beta   90.00
_cell.angle_gamma   90.00
#
_symmetry.space_group_name_H-M   'P 1'
#
loop_
_entity.id
_entity.type
_entity.pdbx_description
1 polymer ?
#
loop_
_entity_poly.entity_id
_entity_poly.type
_entity_poly.pdbx_seq_one_letter_code
_entity_poly.pdbx_strand_id
1 'polypeptide(L)'
;IRNNMAYVRSLAKVEELSFTSGAEKPEGSATAVCGALQVHVLLAGLLDFEEEKKRLRKEIQKVEKDMEVGRGKLENEKFLQKAPADIVKEVKDKVENLSLRLERLKKNLEFFEGLDDR
;
A
#
# COMPACT_ATOMS: atom_id res chain seq x y z
N ILE A 1 26.12 0.98 16.66
CA ILE A 1 24.84 0.24 16.66
C ILE A 1 24.78 -0.84 17.74
N ARG A 2 25.77 -1.75 17.83
CA ARG A 2 25.79 -2.82 18.85
C ARG A 2 25.60 -2.34 20.30
N ASN A 3 26.15 -1.18 20.66
CA ASN A 3 26.01 -0.63 22.02
C ASN A 3 24.61 -0.06 22.33
N ASN A 4 23.76 0.16 21.32
CA ASN A 4 22.43 0.77 21.46
C ASN A 4 21.29 -0.18 21.05
N MET A 5 21.53 -1.50 21.05
CA MET A 5 20.53 -2.49 20.59
C MET A 5 19.21 -2.43 21.37
N ALA A 6 19.26 -2.13 22.67
CA ALA A 6 18.06 -1.98 23.49
C ALA A 6 17.14 -0.86 22.97
N TYR A 7 17.70 0.27 22.55
CA TYR A 7 16.95 1.37 21.96
C TYR A 7 16.37 1.01 20.60
N VAL A 8 17.16 0.35 19.74
CA VAL A 8 16.68 -0.10 18.43
C VAL A 8 15.51 -1.08 18.59
N ARG A 9 15.63 -2.05 19.51
CA ARG A 9 14.58 -3.05 19.80
C ARG A 9 13.30 -2.40 20.30
N SER A 10 13.41 -1.43 21.22
CA SER A 10 12.27 -0.70 21.78
C SER A 10 11.58 0.21 20.76
N LEU A 11 12.35 0.99 19.99
CA LEU A 11 11.80 1.96 19.02
C LEU A 11 11.22 1.27 17.79
N ALA A 12 11.87 0.22 17.30
CA ALA A 12 11.40 -0.54 16.14
C ALA A 12 10.35 -1.60 16.51
N LYS A 13 10.13 -1.87 17.80
CA LYS A 13 9.21 -2.90 18.33
C LYS A 13 9.47 -4.29 17.74
N VAL A 14 10.74 -4.70 17.72
CA VAL A 14 11.15 -6.01 17.19
C VAL A 14 11.52 -6.97 18.32
N GLU A 15 11.19 -8.25 18.17
CA GLU A 15 11.60 -9.26 19.15
C GLU A 15 13.02 -9.75 18.91
N GLU A 16 13.47 -9.84 17.66
CA GLU A 16 14.81 -10.29 17.32
C GLU A 16 15.51 -9.27 16.41
N LEU A 17 16.83 -9.12 16.61
CA LEU A 17 17.68 -8.20 15.86
C LEU A 17 19.04 -8.84 15.68
N SER A 18 19.44 -9.10 14.43
CA SER A 18 20.74 -9.66 14.08
C SER A 18 21.50 -8.72 13.13
N PHE A 19 22.83 -8.77 13.19
CA PHE A 19 23.72 -7.99 12.32
C PHE A 19 24.64 -8.92 11.56
N THR A 20 24.52 -8.92 10.24
CA THR A 20 25.36 -9.71 9.34
C THR A 20 26.07 -8.78 8.36
N SER A 21 27.31 -9.12 7.99
CA SER A 21 28.07 -8.41 6.95
C SER A 21 28.03 -9.24 5.67
N GLY A 22 27.58 -8.64 4.57
CA GLY A 22 27.52 -9.32 3.27
C GLY A 22 26.44 -10.40 3.16
N ALA A 23 25.40 -10.33 3.99
CA ALA A 23 24.26 -11.23 3.83
C ALA A 23 23.44 -10.86 2.60
N GLU A 24 22.94 -11.88 1.91
CA GLU A 24 21.92 -11.70 0.88
C GLU A 24 20.60 -11.27 1.52
N LYS A 25 19.76 -10.59 0.73
CA LYS A 25 18.43 -10.18 1.16
C LYS A 25 17.63 -11.42 1.58
N PRO A 26 17.14 -11.50 2.83
CA PRO A 26 16.27 -12.60 3.23
C PRO A 26 14.98 -12.62 2.40
N GLU A 27 14.52 -13.82 2.04
CA GLU A 27 13.24 -14.05 1.37
C GLU A 27 12.08 -13.47 2.19
N GLY A 28 11.08 -12.88 1.52
CA GLY A 28 9.93 -12.29 2.22
C GLY A 28 10.29 -11.15 3.18
N SER A 29 11.37 -10.39 2.91
CA SER A 29 11.77 -9.23 3.73
C SER A 29 11.55 -7.87 3.05
N ALA A 30 11.06 -6.90 3.82
CA ALA A 30 11.11 -5.49 3.45
C ALA A 30 12.53 -4.97 3.67
N THR A 31 13.06 -4.19 2.71
CA THR A 31 14.44 -3.72 2.74
C THR A 31 14.50 -2.20 2.69
N ALA A 32 15.28 -1.60 3.57
CA ALA A 32 15.58 -0.17 3.58
C ALA A 32 17.10 0.06 3.59
N VAL A 33 17.58 1.00 2.76
CA VAL A 33 19.00 1.37 2.70
C VAL A 33 19.20 2.70 3.43
N CYS A 34 20.11 2.74 4.40
CA CYS A 34 20.45 3.92 5.17
C CYS A 34 21.97 4.09 5.23
N GLY A 35 22.52 4.94 4.35
CA GLY A 35 23.96 5.12 4.21
C GLY A 35 24.65 3.80 3.83
N ALA A 36 25.57 3.34 4.67
CA ALA A 36 26.29 2.07 4.48
C ALA A 36 25.56 0.84 5.06
N LEU A 37 24.32 0.99 5.55
CA LEU A 37 23.55 -0.07 6.18
C LEU A 37 22.38 -0.48 5.31
N GLN A 38 22.13 -1.78 5.25
CA GLN A 38 20.92 -2.36 4.70
C GLN A 38 20.13 -2.99 5.86
N VAL A 39 18.88 -2.57 6.02
CA VAL A 39 17.97 -3.06 7.06
C VAL A 39 16.95 -3.96 6.39
N HIS A 40 16.84 -5.19 6.89
CA HIS A 40 15.85 -6.16 6.44
C HIS A 40 14.86 -6.42 7.57
N VAL A 41 13.57 -6.31 7.28
CA VAL A 41 12.49 -6.68 8.19
C VAL A 41 11.84 -7.93 7.62
N LEU A 42 11.99 -9.06 8.33
CA LEU A 42 11.33 -10.32 7.97
C LEU A 42 9.83 -10.14 8.15
N LEU A 43 9.08 -10.27 7.06
CA LEU A 43 7.62 -10.20 7.08
C LEU A 43 6.99 -11.61 7.10
N ALA A 44 7.74 -12.62 6.67
CA ALA A 44 7.35 -14.03 6.73
C ALA A 44 7.11 -14.48 8.18
N GLY A 45 5.94 -15.06 8.45
CA GLY A 45 5.53 -15.57 9.76
C GLY A 45 4.80 -14.55 10.67
N LEU A 46 4.86 -13.26 10.36
CA LEU A 46 4.10 -12.19 11.05
C LEU A 46 2.85 -11.76 10.27
N LEU A 47 2.86 -11.97 8.96
CA LEU A 47 1.80 -11.58 8.04
C LEU A 47 1.49 -12.73 7.07
N ASP A 48 0.22 -13.08 6.91
CA ASP A 48 -0.21 -13.94 5.81
C ASP A 48 -0.31 -13.08 4.54
N PHE A 49 0.70 -13.19 3.67
CA PHE A 49 0.74 -12.43 2.42
C PHE A 49 -0.42 -12.77 1.49
N GLU A 50 -0.93 -14.00 1.50
CA GLU A 50 -2.09 -14.40 0.70
C GLU A 50 -3.36 -13.74 1.24
N GLU A 51 -3.53 -13.72 2.56
CA GLU A 51 -4.65 -13.01 3.18
C GLU A 51 -4.58 -11.50 2.91
N GLU A 52 -3.40 -10.89 3.02
CA GLU A 52 -3.21 -9.46 2.77
C GLU A 52 -3.45 -9.10 1.30
N LYS A 53 -2.93 -9.89 0.34
CA LYS A 53 -3.23 -9.74 -1.09
C LYS A 53 -4.73 -9.84 -1.33
N LYS A 54 -5.41 -10.82 -0.71
CA LYS A 54 -6.87 -11.00 -0.84
C LYS A 54 -7.65 -9.83 -0.26
N ARG A 55 -7.22 -9.28 0.88
CA ARG A 55 -7.81 -8.09 1.51
C ARG A 55 -7.67 -6.87 0.61
N LEU A 56 -6.47 -6.62 0.09
CA LEU A 56 -6.18 -5.51 -0.83
C LEU A 56 -6.98 -5.63 -2.13
N ARG A 57 -7.02 -6.82 -2.76
CA ARG A 57 -7.83 -7.07 -3.98
C ARG A 57 -9.32 -6.80 -3.75
N LYS A 58 -9.87 -7.21 -2.59
CA LYS A 58 -11.26 -6.91 -2.21
C LYS A 58 -11.49 -5.41 -2.02
N GLU A 59 -10.55 -4.71 -1.39
CA GLU A 59 -10.65 -3.26 -1.18
C GLU A 59 -10.57 -2.50 -2.52
N ILE A 60 -9.64 -2.89 -3.40
CA ILE A 60 -9.51 -2.39 -4.77
C ILE A 60 -10.83 -2.54 -5.53
N GLN A 61 -11.44 -3.73 -5.53
CA GLN A 61 -12.72 -3.95 -6.21
C GLN A 61 -13.85 -3.06 -5.67
N LYS A 62 -13.88 -2.79 -4.36
CA LYS A 62 -14.89 -1.88 -3.79
C LYS A 62 -14.68 -0.45 -4.27
N VAL A 63 -13.43 0.04 -4.22
CA VAL A 63 -13.09 1.40 -4.67
C VAL A 63 -13.32 1.56 -6.16
N GLU A 64 -13.03 0.55 -6.98
CA GLU A 64 -13.29 0.57 -8.42
C GLU A 64 -14.78 0.67 -8.73
N LYS A 65 -15.63 -0.09 -8.05
CA LYS A 65 -17.10 0.00 -8.19
C LYS A 65 -17.63 1.37 -7.80
N ASP A 66 -17.16 1.92 -6.68
CA ASP A 66 -17.58 3.25 -6.24
C ASP A 66 -17.14 4.35 -7.23
N MET A 67 -15.94 4.19 -7.81
CA MET A 67 -15.43 5.09 -8.83
C MET A 67 -16.21 4.98 -10.15
N GLU A 68 -16.59 3.76 -10.56
CA GLU A 68 -17.40 3.51 -11.76
C GLU A 68 -18.76 4.21 -11.68
N VAL A 69 -19.43 4.17 -10.52
CA VAL A 69 -20.67 4.91 -10.29
C VAL A 69 -20.46 6.43 -10.42
N GLY A 70 -19.34 6.95 -9.91
CA GLY A 70 -18.98 8.36 -10.04
C GLY A 70 -18.69 8.77 -11.48
N ARG A 71 -17.91 7.96 -12.21
CA ARG A 71 -17.59 8.18 -13.63
C ARG A 71 -18.83 8.10 -14.51
N GLY A 72 -19.71 7.13 -14.30
CA GLY A 72 -20.96 7.01 -15.05
C GLY A 72 -21.88 8.23 -14.88
N LYS A 73 -21.84 8.90 -13.72
CA LYS A 73 -22.54 10.19 -13.53
C LYS A 73 -21.88 11.31 -14.33
N LEU A 74 -20.55 11.37 -14.39
CA LEU A 74 -19.80 12.38 -15.13
C LEU A 74 -19.84 12.18 -16.64
N GLU A 75 -20.00 10.95 -17.13
CA GLU A 75 -20.17 10.63 -18.56
C GLU A 75 -21.60 10.87 -19.05
N ASN A 76 -22.58 10.89 -18.14
CA ASN A 76 -23.97 11.12 -18.50
C ASN A 76 -24.23 12.59 -18.79
N GLU A 77 -24.35 12.93 -20.08
CA GLU A 77 -24.65 14.30 -20.54
C GLU A 77 -25.90 14.90 -19.89
N LYS A 78 -26.92 14.09 -19.59
CA LYS A 78 -28.13 14.58 -18.90
C LYS A 78 -27.84 15.02 -17.46
N PHE A 79 -26.88 14.37 -16.79
CA PHE A 79 -26.43 14.76 -15.46
C PHE A 79 -25.60 16.04 -15.55
N LEU A 80 -24.65 16.13 -16.49
CA LEU A 80 -23.84 17.33 -16.68
C LEU A 80 -24.66 18.58 -17.02
N GLN A 81 -25.73 18.43 -17.80
CA GLN A 81 -26.58 19.56 -18.20
C GLN A 81 -27.62 19.96 -17.15
N LYS A 82 -28.07 19.03 -16.30
CA LYS A 82 -29.14 19.28 -15.31
C LYS A 82 -28.65 19.46 -13.89
N ALA A 83 -27.49 18.92 -13.54
CA ALA A 83 -26.97 19.01 -12.19
C ALA A 83 -26.33 20.39 -11.94
N PRO A 84 -26.55 20.99 -10.76
CA PRO A 84 -25.83 22.18 -10.34
C PRO A 84 -24.31 21.99 -10.40
N ALA A 85 -23.59 23.06 -10.74
CA ALA A 85 -22.12 23.03 -10.86
C ALA A 85 -21.43 22.53 -9.59
N ASP A 86 -21.97 22.86 -8.41
CA ASP A 86 -21.44 22.39 -7.12
C ASP A 86 -21.53 20.86 -6.97
N ILE A 87 -22.62 20.26 -7.43
CA ILE A 87 -22.81 18.79 -7.39
C ILE A 87 -21.89 18.11 -8.40
N VAL A 88 -21.74 18.67 -9.60
CA VAL A 88 -20.81 18.13 -10.61
C VAL A 88 -19.38 18.18 -10.09
N LYS A 89 -19.00 19.29 -9.44
CA LYS A 89 -17.68 19.45 -8.82
C LYS A 89 -17.47 18.44 -7.69
N GLU A 90 -18.43 18.27 -6.79
CA GLU A 90 -18.33 17.30 -5.70
C GLU A 90 -18.15 15.86 -6.22
N VAL A 91 -18.89 15.48 -7.26
CA VAL A 91 -18.73 14.16 -7.89
C VAL A 91 -17.36 14.01 -8.53
N LYS A 92 -16.85 15.05 -9.19
CA LYS A 92 -15.51 15.06 -9.79
C LYS A 92 -14.41 14.93 -8.73
N ASP A 93 -14.47 15.73 -7.67
CA ASP A 93 -13.52 15.69 -6.56
C ASP A 93 -13.57 14.32 -5.86
N LYS A 94 -14.75 13.72 -5.73
CA LYS A 94 -14.91 12.37 -5.19
C LYS A 94 -14.24 11.31 -6.07
N VAL A 95 -14.43 11.37 -7.39
CA VAL A 95 -13.79 10.44 -8.34
C VAL A 95 -12.26 10.59 -8.30
N GLU A 96 -11.75 11.82 -8.21
CA GLU A 96 -10.32 12.09 -8.12
C GLU A 96 -9.71 11.50 -6.83
N ASN A 97 -10.36 11.71 -5.68
CA ASN A 97 -9.94 11.13 -4.40
C ASN A 97 -9.96 9.59 -4.42
N LEU A 98 -11.00 9.00 -5.02
CA LEU A 98 -11.08 7.54 -5.19
C LEU A 98 -9.97 7.02 -6.11
N SER A 99 -9.63 7.76 -7.18
CA SER A 99 -8.52 7.42 -8.08
C SER A 99 -7.18 7.42 -7.34
N LEU A 100 -6.89 8.44 -6.54
CA LEU A 100 -5.66 8.51 -5.73
C LEU A 100 -5.59 7.37 -4.71
N ARG A 101 -6.71 7.04 -4.07
CA ARG A 101 -6.79 5.91 -3.15
C ARG A 101 -6.54 4.58 -3.87
N LEU A 102 -7.15 4.40 -5.04
CA LEU A 102 -7.00 3.20 -5.85
C LEU A 102 -5.54 2.98 -6.26
N GLU A 103 -4.86 4.05 -6.68
CA GLU A 103 -3.45 3.99 -7.06
C GLU A 103 -2.57 3.53 -5.88
N ARG A 104 -2.80 4.06 -4.68
CA ARG A 104 -2.08 3.65 -3.46
C ARG A 104 -2.33 2.18 -3.13
N LEU A 105 -3.58 1.72 -3.22
CA LEU A 105 -3.92 0.32 -2.97
C LEU A 105 -3.27 -0.63 -3.99
N LYS A 106 -3.23 -0.24 -5.27
CA LYS A 106 -2.56 -1.01 -6.34
C LYS A 106 -1.06 -1.10 -6.12
N LYS A 107 -0.39 0.02 -5.78
CA LYS A 107 1.04 0.02 -5.43
C LYS A 107 1.35 -0.90 -4.24
N ASN A 108 0.50 -0.89 -3.23
CA ASN A 108 0.66 -1.79 -2.09
C ASN A 108 0.48 -3.26 -2.50
N LEU A 109 -0.51 -3.56 -3.35
CA LEU A 109 -0.71 -4.92 -3.86
C LEU A 109 0.50 -5.39 -4.69
N GLU A 110 1.02 -4.55 -5.60
CA GLU A 110 2.22 -4.84 -6.39
C GLU A 110 3.44 -5.09 -5.50
N PHE A 111 3.59 -4.35 -4.39
CA PHE A 111 4.65 -4.57 -3.43
C PHE A 111 4.57 -5.98 -2.82
N PHE A 112 3.38 -6.44 -2.43
CA PHE A 112 3.19 -7.77 -1.86
C PHE A 112 3.29 -8.89 -2.91
N GLU A 113 2.84 -8.66 -4.15
CA GLU A 113 3.00 -9.63 -5.24
C GLU A 113 4.49 -9.78 -5.61
N GLY A 114 5.26 -8.70 -5.63
CA GLY A 114 6.70 -8.73 -5.92
C GLY A 114 7.59 -9.27 -4.80
N LEU A 115 7.03 -9.61 -3.63
CA LEU A 115 7.70 -10.29 -2.52
C LEU A 115 7.60 -11.82 -2.60
N ASP A 116 6.66 -12.36 -3.38
CA ASP A 116 6.40 -13.80 -3.53
C ASP A 116 7.23 -14.42 -4.68
N ASP A 117 7.58 -13.61 -5.68
CA ASP A 117 8.35 -14.01 -6.88
C ASP A 117 9.89 -13.99 -6.68
N ARG A 118 10.40 -13.85 -5.45
CA ARG A 118 11.85 -13.69 -5.19
C ARG A 118 12.37 -14.40 -3.95
#